data_AF-A0A819F019-F1
#
_entry.id   AF-A0A819F019-F1
#
_cell.length_a   1.000
_cell.length_b   1.000
_cell.length_c   1.000
_cell.angle_alpha   90.00
_cell.angle_beta   90.00
_cell.angle_gamma   90.00
#
_symmetry.space_group_name_H-M   'P 1'
#
loop_
_entity.id
_entity.type
_entity.pdbx_description
1 polymer ?
#
loop_
_entity_poly.entity_id
_entity_poly.type
_entity_poly.pdbx_seq_one_letter_code
_entity_poly.pdbx_strand_id
1 'polypeptide(L)'
;MSKDLRICDDYLQFQNHLKDLRKLDDLIINTLNTTVLTATFRSQGSDAAKQCQKLGDEIASRATYRNELISSCISRTNDLIAQNDSNDARRKTLIFQRRQLQNERNVEEIVRTNTEKTFYERCRDFYTPKTASASSSSK
;
A
#
# COMPACT_ATOMS: atom_id res chain seq x y z
N MET A 1 10.41 12.68 9.14
CA MET A 1 9.49 12.44 8.01
C MET A 1 9.21 13.76 7.26
N SER A 2 10.23 14.42 6.68
CA SER A 2 10.07 15.78 6.10
C SER A 2 10.68 15.96 4.70
N LYS A 3 11.18 14.90 4.05
CA LYS A 3 11.88 15.03 2.76
C LYS A 3 11.03 14.75 1.52
N ASP A 4 9.86 14.13 1.64
CA ASP A 4 9.10 13.66 0.45
C ASP A 4 7.98 14.58 -0.03
N LEU A 5 7.61 15.65 0.68
CA LEU A 5 6.50 16.51 0.25
C LEU A 5 6.75 17.25 -1.07
N ARG A 6 8.01 17.41 -1.51
CA ARG A 6 8.33 18.01 -2.82
C ARG A 6 7.86 17.16 -3.99
N ILE A 7 7.78 15.84 -3.82
CA ILE A 7 7.32 14.95 -4.86
C ILE A 7 5.86 15.21 -5.24
N CYS A 8 5.08 15.73 -4.28
CA CYS A 8 3.68 16.04 -4.45
C CYS A 8 3.44 17.29 -5.30
N ASP A 9 4.45 18.13 -5.54
CA ASP A 9 4.31 19.36 -6.34
C ASP A 9 4.22 19.06 -7.83
N ASP A 10 4.83 17.95 -8.27
CA ASP A 10 4.77 17.44 -9.64
C ASP A 10 4.03 16.09 -9.65
N TYR A 11 2.81 16.11 -10.20
CA TYR A 11 1.99 14.91 -10.29
C TYR A 11 2.68 13.77 -11.06
N LEU A 12 3.46 14.07 -12.11
CA LEU A 12 4.13 13.04 -12.89
C LEU A 12 5.26 12.39 -12.08
N GLN A 13 6.00 13.19 -11.31
CA GLN A 13 7.03 12.68 -10.41
C GLN A 13 6.43 11.80 -9.32
N PHE A 14 5.35 12.26 -8.68
CA PHE A 14 4.58 11.48 -7.72
C PHE A 14 4.09 10.16 -8.33
N GLN A 15 3.51 10.20 -9.52
CA GLN A 15 2.95 9.02 -10.17
C GLN A 15 4.03 7.99 -10.50
N ASN A 16 5.19 8.43 -10.99
CA ASN A 16 6.31 7.53 -11.28
C ASN A 16 6.84 6.86 -10.02
N HIS A 17 6.99 7.63 -8.94
CA HIS A 17 7.41 7.07 -7.67
C HIS A 17 6.40 6.08 -7.09
N LEU A 18 5.10 6.40 -7.16
CA LEU A 18 4.05 5.49 -6.71
C LEU A 18 4.03 4.18 -7.52
N LYS A 19 4.27 4.26 -8.84
CA LYS A 19 4.44 3.08 -9.71
C LYS A 19 5.62 2.23 -9.28
N ASP A 20 6.77 2.83 -8.98
CA ASP A 20 7.96 2.08 -8.55
C ASP A 20 7.75 1.40 -7.20
N LEU A 21 7.06 2.06 -6.27
CA LEU A 21 6.65 1.45 -5.00
C LEU A 21 5.72 0.25 -5.22
N ARG A 22 4.81 0.30 -6.20
CA ARG A 22 3.89 -0.81 -6.54
C ARG A 22 4.59 -1.98 -7.24
N LYS A 23 5.59 -1.73 -8.10
CA LYS A 23 6.39 -2.81 -8.75
C LYS A 23 7.05 -3.74 -7.73
N LEU A 24 7.49 -3.18 -6.61
CA LEU A 24 8.09 -3.96 -5.53
C LEU A 24 7.05 -4.86 -4.84
N ASP A 25 5.78 -4.45 -4.76
CA ASP A 25 4.69 -5.32 -4.30
C ASP A 25 4.40 -6.43 -5.32
N ASP A 26 4.41 -6.12 -6.62
CA ASP A 26 4.24 -7.13 -7.67
C ASP A 26 5.35 -8.20 -7.60
N LEU A 27 6.59 -7.79 -7.30
CA LEU A 27 7.69 -8.72 -7.06
C LEU A 27 7.43 -9.61 -5.84
N ILE A 28 6.99 -9.01 -4.72
CA ILE A 28 6.63 -9.75 -3.49
C ILE A 28 5.53 -10.78 -3.78
N ILE A 29 4.46 -10.38 -4.47
CA ILE A 29 3.37 -11.27 -4.83
C ILE A 29 3.84 -12.37 -5.80
N ASN A 30 4.67 -12.04 -6.78
CA ASN A 30 5.23 -13.03 -7.69
C ASN A 30 6.12 -14.05 -6.96
N THR A 31 6.98 -13.58 -6.05
CA THR A 31 7.79 -14.45 -5.20
C THR A 31 6.91 -15.34 -4.33
N LEU A 32 5.83 -14.82 -3.74
CA LEU A 32 4.87 -15.62 -2.97
C LEU A 32 4.18 -16.68 -3.85
N ASN A 33 3.75 -16.30 -5.06
CA ASN A 33 3.12 -17.22 -6.01
C ASN A 33 4.07 -18.35 -6.41
N THR A 34 5.34 -18.06 -6.63
CA THR A 34 6.33 -19.06 -7.09
C THR A 34 6.87 -19.91 -5.95
N THR A 35 7.09 -19.33 -4.77
CA THR A 35 7.80 -19.99 -3.66
C THR A 35 6.87 -20.83 -2.80
N VAL A 36 5.68 -20.30 -2.44
CA VAL A 36 4.72 -20.98 -1.55
C VAL A 36 4.10 -22.22 -2.21
N LEU A 37 4.10 -22.28 -3.55
CA LEU A 37 3.61 -23.43 -4.30
C LEU A 37 4.59 -24.61 -4.35
N THR A 38 5.85 -24.44 -3.94
CA THR A 38 6.83 -25.54 -3.98
C THR A 38 6.59 -26.55 -2.86
N ALA A 39 6.65 -27.86 -3.18
CA ALA A 39 6.47 -28.93 -2.21
C ALA A 39 7.44 -28.83 -1.02
N THR A 40 8.65 -28.33 -1.29
CA THR A 40 9.68 -28.00 -0.29
C THR A 40 9.25 -26.91 0.69
N PHE A 41 8.52 -25.89 0.24
CA PHE A 41 7.99 -24.86 1.13
C PHE A 41 6.88 -25.42 2.02
N ARG A 42 6.03 -26.30 1.49
CA ARG A 42 4.96 -26.94 2.28
C ARG A 42 5.50 -27.88 3.35
N SER A 43 6.64 -28.54 3.12
CA SER A 43 7.28 -29.41 4.11
C SER A 43 8.08 -28.67 5.18
N GLN A 44 8.20 -27.33 5.10
CA GLN A 44 8.97 -26.50 6.05
C GLN A 44 8.21 -26.13 7.33
N GLY A 45 6.93 -26.48 7.47
CA GLY A 45 6.18 -26.35 8.73
C GLY A 45 6.27 -24.95 9.36
N SER A 46 6.92 -24.85 10.53
CA SER A 46 7.10 -23.57 11.26
C SER A 46 7.86 -22.49 10.48
N ASP A 47 8.72 -22.87 9.54
CA ASP A 47 9.48 -21.91 8.74
C ASP A 47 8.63 -21.31 7.62
N ALA A 48 7.61 -22.02 7.13
CA ALA A 48 6.61 -21.47 6.23
C ALA A 48 5.73 -20.41 6.93
N ALA A 49 5.35 -20.68 8.18
CA ALA A 49 4.58 -19.74 9.00
C ALA A 49 5.33 -18.42 9.26
N LYS A 50 6.62 -18.50 9.63
CA LYS A 50 7.47 -17.31 9.84
C LYS A 50 7.67 -16.50 8.56
N GLN A 51 7.83 -17.17 7.42
CA GLN A 51 7.97 -16.50 6.13
C GLN A 51 6.67 -15.78 5.73
N CYS A 52 5.52 -16.43 5.88
CA CYS A 52 4.21 -15.79 5.67
C CYS A 52 3.99 -14.60 6.62
N GLN A 53 4.37 -14.70 7.89
CA GLN A 53 4.31 -13.58 8.82
C GLN A 53 5.16 -12.40 8.34
N LYS A 54 6.45 -12.64 8.05
CA LYS A 54 7.38 -11.60 7.58
C LYS A 54 6.85 -10.91 6.32
N LEU A 55 6.33 -11.68 5.38
CA LEU A 55 5.78 -11.13 4.15
C LEU A 55 4.52 -10.31 4.38
N GLY A 56 3.63 -10.77 5.28
CA GLY A 56 2.45 -10.02 5.69
C GLY A 56 2.81 -8.67 6.30
N ASP A 57 3.81 -8.64 7.18
CA ASP A 57 4.32 -7.41 7.80
C ASP A 57 4.93 -6.47 6.75
N GLU A 58 5.71 -7.00 5.80
CA GLU A 58 6.26 -6.23 4.68
C GLU A 58 5.16 -5.63 3.81
N ILE A 59 4.18 -6.43 3.37
CA ILE A 59 3.02 -5.95 2.59
C ILE A 59 2.26 -4.84 3.33
N ALA A 60 1.96 -5.04 4.61
CA ALA A 60 1.22 -4.08 5.42
C ALA A 60 1.98 -2.76 5.59
N SER A 61 3.28 -2.82 5.88
CA SER A 61 4.13 -1.62 6.03
C SER A 61 4.20 -0.80 4.75
N ARG A 62 4.28 -1.47 3.59
CA ARG A 62 4.38 -0.83 2.27
C ARG A 62 3.06 -0.21 1.84
N ALA A 63 1.94 -0.90 2.07
CA ALA A 63 0.60 -0.34 1.85
C ALA A 63 0.36 0.89 2.73
N THR A 64 0.77 0.83 4.01
CA THR A 64 0.68 1.97 4.94
C THR A 64 1.48 3.16 4.42
N TYR A 65 2.75 2.94 4.04
CA TYR A 65 3.61 3.98 3.50
C TYR A 65 3.01 4.67 2.26
N ARG A 66 2.49 3.90 1.30
CA ARG A 66 1.85 4.49 0.11
C ARG A 66 0.60 5.29 0.46
N ASN A 67 -0.23 4.79 1.37
CA ASN A 67 -1.44 5.50 1.81
C ASN A 67 -1.08 6.83 2.50
N GLU A 68 -0.06 6.83 3.36
CA GLU A 68 0.47 8.04 3.99
C GLU A 68 1.03 9.03 2.97
N LEU A 69 1.78 8.55 1.97
CA LEU A 69 2.31 9.36 0.88
C LEU A 69 1.18 10.04 0.08
N ILE A 70 0.18 9.27 -0.37
CA ILE A 70 -0.98 9.78 -1.11
C ILE A 70 -1.73 10.83 -0.27
N SER A 71 -2.01 10.50 1.00
CA SER A 71 -2.72 11.39 1.92
C SER A 71 -1.95 12.69 2.18
N SER A 72 -0.64 12.61 2.33
CA SER A 72 0.25 13.77 2.49
C SER A 72 0.25 14.66 1.26
N CYS A 73 0.27 14.07 0.06
CA CYS A 73 0.18 14.84 -1.18
C CYS A 73 -1.18 15.52 -1.36
N ILE A 74 -2.28 14.86 -0.98
CA ILE A 74 -3.62 15.47 -0.99
C ILE A 74 -3.67 16.66 -0.02
N SER A 75 -3.16 16.48 1.20
CA SER A 75 -3.10 17.56 2.20
C SER A 75 -2.31 18.76 1.69
N ARG A 76 -1.08 18.53 1.20
CA ARG A 76 -0.25 19.60 0.63
C ARG A 76 -0.94 20.31 -0.52
N THR A 77 -1.59 19.56 -1.41
CA THR A 77 -2.31 20.17 -2.55
C THR A 77 -3.48 21.01 -2.07
N ASN A 78 -4.19 20.60 -1.01
CA ASN A 78 -5.24 21.43 -0.40
C ASN A 78 -4.67 22.71 0.20
N ASP A 79 -3.54 22.64 0.89
CA ASP A 79 -2.86 23.82 1.45
C ASP A 79 -2.48 24.81 0.34
N LEU A 80 -1.93 24.29 -0.78
CA LEU A 80 -1.61 25.11 -1.95
C LEU A 80 -2.87 25.73 -2.57
N ILE A 81 -3.99 25.00 -2.66
CA ILE A 81 -5.26 25.54 -3.17
C ILE A 81 -5.77 26.67 -2.25
N ALA A 82 -5.64 26.52 -0.93
CA ALA A 82 -6.08 27.52 0.04
C ALA A 82 -5.23 28.80 0.01
N GLN A 83 -3.94 28.68 -0.32
CA GLN A 83 -3.02 29.82 -0.44
C GLN A 83 -3.17 30.61 -1.75
N ASN A 84 -3.85 30.06 -2.76
CA ASN A 84 -4.05 30.71 -4.06
C ASN A 84 -5.49 31.22 -4.20
N ASP A 85 -5.66 32.55 -4.14
CA ASP A 85 -6.97 33.20 -4.24
C ASP A 85 -7.49 33.34 -5.68
N SER A 86 -8.78 33.66 -5.81
CA SER A 86 -9.65 33.31 -6.94
C SER A 86 -9.23 33.76 -8.36
N ASN A 87 -9.39 32.81 -9.30
CA ASN A 87 -9.34 32.90 -10.77
C ASN A 87 -7.98 32.71 -11.46
N ASP A 88 -6.94 32.31 -10.71
CA ASP A 88 -5.65 31.98 -11.29
C ASP A 88 -5.65 30.61 -12.02
N ALA A 89 -4.96 30.55 -13.16
CA ALA A 89 -4.70 29.33 -13.90
C ALA A 89 -4.02 28.28 -13.01
N ARG A 90 -3.14 28.72 -12.08
CA ARG A 90 -2.48 27.84 -11.11
C ARG A 90 -3.47 27.11 -10.21
N ARG A 91 -4.50 27.80 -9.71
CA ARG A 91 -5.52 27.20 -8.84
C ARG A 91 -6.31 26.11 -9.59
N LYS A 92 -6.63 26.34 -10.87
CA LYS A 92 -7.28 25.32 -11.72
C LYS A 92 -6.40 24.08 -11.88
N THR A 93 -5.10 24.26 -12.11
CA THR A 93 -4.12 23.15 -12.18
C THR A 93 -4.06 22.38 -10.87
N LEU A 94 -3.98 23.05 -9.72
CA LEU A 94 -3.95 22.41 -8.41
C LEU A 94 -5.24 21.62 -8.10
N ILE A 95 -6.40 22.16 -8.47
CA ILE A 95 -7.69 21.45 -8.34
C ILE A 95 -7.70 20.18 -9.20
N PHE A 96 -7.17 20.26 -10.43
CA PHE A 96 -7.04 19.10 -11.30
C PHE A 96 -6.10 18.05 -10.71
N GLN A 97 -4.93 18.47 -10.24
CA GLN A 97 -3.96 17.61 -9.57
C GLN A 97 -4.54 16.92 -8.33
N ARG A 98 -5.29 17.65 -7.48
CA ARG A 98 -5.99 17.06 -6.33
C ARG A 98 -6.94 15.95 -6.75
N ARG A 99 -7.70 16.13 -7.85
CA ARG A 99 -8.59 15.08 -8.38
C ARG A 99 -7.80 13.84 -8.81
N GLN A 100 -6.65 14.02 -9.45
CA GLN A 100 -5.78 12.90 -9.82
C GLN A 100 -5.24 12.16 -8.59
N LEU A 101 -4.81 12.89 -7.56
CA LEU A 101 -4.37 12.29 -6.29
C LEU A 101 -5.49 11.52 -5.57
N GLN A 102 -6.72 12.03 -5.60
CA GLN A 102 -7.90 11.34 -5.06
C GLN A 102 -8.21 10.05 -5.84
N ASN A 103 -8.03 10.05 -7.17
CA ASN A 103 -8.15 8.83 -7.97
C ASN A 103 -7.07 7.81 -7.56
N GLU A 104 -5.83 8.24 -7.37
CA GLU A 104 -4.74 7.35 -6.94
C GLU A 104 -4.98 6.76 -5.55
N ARG A 105 -5.68 7.46 -4.65
CA ARG A 105 -6.14 6.90 -3.37
C ARG A 105 -7.13 5.74 -3.58
N ASN A 106 -8.09 5.89 -4.49
CA ASN A 106 -9.05 4.83 -4.80
C ASN A 106 -8.36 3.64 -5.47
N VAL A 107 -7.38 3.89 -6.36
CA VAL A 107 -6.54 2.84 -6.94
C VAL A 107 -5.76 2.11 -5.86
N GLU A 108 -5.19 2.83 -4.88
CA GLU A 108 -4.45 2.22 -3.78
C GLU A 108 -5.32 1.31 -2.92
N GLU A 109 -6.57 1.68 -2.68
CA GLU A 109 -7.52 0.82 -1.96
C GLU A 109 -7.77 -0.50 -2.70
N ILE A 110 -7.92 -0.45 -4.02
CA ILE A 110 -8.08 -1.65 -4.86
C ILE A 110 -6.81 -2.51 -4.83
N VAL A 111 -5.64 -1.89 -5.01
CA VAL A 111 -4.34 -2.58 -4.96
C VAL A 111 -4.17 -3.27 -3.62
N ARG A 112 -4.38 -2.56 -2.50
CA ARG A 112 -4.29 -3.11 -1.15
C ARG A 112 -5.22 -4.31 -0.97
N THR A 113 -6.49 -4.18 -1.35
CA THR A 113 -7.49 -5.25 -1.22
C THR A 113 -7.08 -6.50 -2.00
N ASN A 114 -6.60 -6.34 -3.23
CA ASN A 114 -6.15 -7.45 -4.07
C ASN A 114 -4.88 -8.12 -3.51
N THR A 115 -3.94 -7.33 -3.01
CA THR A 115 -2.70 -7.83 -2.39
C THR A 115 -3.02 -8.60 -1.11
N GLU A 116 -3.87 -8.07 -0.23
CA GLU A 116 -4.33 -8.72 1.00
C GLU A 116 -5.03 -10.05 0.70
N LYS A 117 -5.92 -10.06 -0.30
CA LYS A 117 -6.61 -11.28 -0.75
C LYS A 117 -5.62 -12.34 -1.26
N THR A 118 -4.70 -11.94 -2.13
CA THR A 118 -3.70 -12.86 -2.69
C THR A 118 -2.80 -13.45 -1.60
N PHE A 119 -2.33 -12.60 -0.68
CA PHE A 119 -1.58 -13.04 0.49
C PHE A 119 -2.36 -14.06 1.31
N TYR A 120 -3.62 -13.76 1.66
CA TYR A 120 -4.48 -14.66 2.43
C TYR A 120 -4.64 -16.02 1.74
N GLU A 121 -4.95 -16.03 0.44
CA GLU A 121 -5.16 -17.27 -0.32
C GLU A 121 -3.94 -18.21 -0.30
N ARG A 122 -2.72 -17.67 -0.21
CA ARG A 122 -1.49 -18.49 -0.20
C ARG A 122 -0.97 -18.79 1.19
N CYS A 123 -1.18 -17.90 2.15
CA CYS A 123 -0.65 -18.04 3.50
C CYS A 123 -1.64 -18.58 4.53
N ARG A 124 -2.95 -18.68 4.22
CA ARG A 124 -3.97 -19.13 5.19
C ARG A 124 -3.71 -20.50 5.83
N ASP A 125 -3.04 -21.40 5.12
CA ASP A 125 -2.73 -22.76 5.62
C ASP A 125 -1.50 -22.76 6.56
N PHE A 126 -0.71 -21.68 6.56
CA PHE A 126 0.56 -21.56 7.29
C PHE A 126 0.52 -20.49 8.37
N TYR A 127 -0.34 -19.48 8.23
CA TYR A 127 -0.39 -18.31 9.10
C TYR A 127 -1.83 -17.83 9.28
N THR A 128 -2.26 -17.77 10.54
CA THR A 128 -3.50 -17.11 10.95
C THR A 128 -3.13 -15.90 11.80
N PRO A 129 -3.51 -14.66 11.41
CA PRO A 129 -3.26 -13.49 12.23
C PRO A 129 -3.90 -13.67 13.62
N LYS A 130 -3.17 -13.31 14.68
CA LYS A 130 -3.59 -13.48 16.10
C LYS A 130 -4.88 -12.73 16.50
N THR A 131 -5.58 -12.07 15.59
CA THR A 131 -6.81 -11.33 15.87
C THR A 131 -8.08 -12.18 15.88
N ALA A 132 -8.03 -13.47 15.50
CA ALA A 132 -9.21 -14.36 15.52
C ALA A 132 -9.31 -15.27 16.77
N SER A 133 -8.38 -15.17 17.73
CA SER A 133 -8.35 -16.04 18.93
C SER A 133 -8.45 -15.27 20.25
N ALA A 134 -9.26 -14.21 20.30
CA ALA A 134 -9.66 -13.56 21.54
C ALA A 134 -11.17 -13.72 21.76
N SER A 135 -11.66 -14.95 21.65
CA SER A 135 -12.95 -15.36 22.19
C SER A 135 -12.94 -16.86 22.48
N SER A 136 -12.07 -17.29 23.40
CA SER A 136 -12.21 -18.59 24.05
C SER A 136 -12.45 -18.38 25.55
N SER A 137 -13.66 -18.76 25.95
CA SER A 137 -13.96 -19.40 27.24
C SER A 137 -13.43 -18.70 28.49
N SER A 138 -14.26 -17.84 29.08
CA SER A 138 -14.28 -17.72 30.54
C SER A 138 -15.03 -18.91 31.11
N LYS A 139 -14.38 -19.58 32.06
CA LYS A 139 -14.94 -20.57 32.97
C LYS A 139 -16.16 -20.03 33.72
#